data_AF-B5IPL9-F1
#
_entry.id   AF-B5IPL9-F1
#
_cell.length_a   1.000
_cell.length_b   1.000
_cell.length_c   1.000
_cell.angle_alpha   90.00
_cell.angle_beta   90.00
_cell.angle_gamma   90.00
#
_symmetry.space_group_name_H-M   'P 1'
#
loop_
_entity.id
_entity.type
_entity.pdbx_description
1 polymer ?
#
loop_
_entity_poly.entity_id
_entity_poly.type
_entity_poly.pdbx_seq_one_letter_code
_entity_poly.pdbx_strand_id
1 'polypeptide(L)'
;MRLEQNLAGVLSVRFMADGQGPAVAAEELLFVGQLKDGQPAMDCSDDGRCDPRLPTALIVSTVAGSRYDDRGLILELPRTHLARGTCTLQEARLHCEAHNPTGGSWVAEARMP
;
A
#
# COMPACT_ATOMS: atom_id res chain seq x y z
N MET A 1 -9.12 -0.24 -0.01
CA MET A 1 -7.78 0.34 0.22
C MET A 1 -7.69 0.77 1.68
N ARG A 2 -6.51 0.64 2.32
CA ARG A 2 -6.28 1.04 3.71
C ARG A 2 -4.88 1.62 3.87
N LEU A 3 -4.75 2.71 4.62
CA LEU A 3 -3.49 3.36 4.99
C LEU A 3 -3.30 3.21 6.50
N GLU A 4 -2.13 2.75 6.94
CA GLU A 4 -1.84 2.50 8.35
C GLU A 4 -0.47 3.06 8.76
N GLN A 5 -0.37 3.57 9.98
CA GLN A 5 0.87 3.97 10.64
C GLN A 5 1.10 3.12 11.89
N ASN A 6 2.01 2.15 11.83
CA ASN A 6 2.37 1.33 13.01
C ASN A 6 3.64 1.86 13.72
N LEU A 7 4.43 2.67 13.04
CA LEU A 7 5.62 3.34 13.56
C LEU A 7 5.67 4.78 13.04
N ALA A 8 6.06 5.73 13.89
CA ALA A 8 6.16 7.13 13.49
C ALA A 8 7.03 7.28 12.23
N GLY A 9 6.48 7.91 11.19
CA GLY A 9 7.17 8.14 9.92
C GLY A 9 7.10 6.99 8.91
N VAL A 10 6.72 5.76 9.31
CA VAL A 10 6.53 4.63 8.39
C VAL A 10 5.04 4.41 8.16
N LEU A 11 4.60 4.44 6.89
CA LEU A 11 3.24 4.06 6.53
C LEU A 11 3.23 2.81 5.66
N SER A 12 2.12 2.09 5.77
CA SER A 12 1.79 0.99 4.89
C SER A 12 0.49 1.29 4.15
N VAL A 13 0.51 1.04 2.85
CA VAL A 13 -0.62 1.25 1.95
C VAL A 13 -1.04 -0.09 1.39
N ARG A 14 -2.24 -0.55 1.76
CA ARG A 14 -2.82 -1.79 1.29
C ARG A 14 -3.89 -1.52 0.23
N PHE A 15 -3.72 -2.13 -0.94
CA PHE A 15 -4.71 -2.25 -2.00
C PHE A 15 -5.23 -3.68 -2.04
N MET A 16 -6.52 -3.83 -2.27
CA MET A 16 -7.18 -5.11 -2.48
C MET A 16 -8.05 -4.96 -3.71
N ALA A 17 -7.93 -5.90 -4.64
CA ALA A 17 -8.65 -5.92 -5.90
C ALA A 17 -9.12 -7.34 -6.20
N ASP A 18 -10.12 -7.46 -7.07
CA ASP A 18 -10.55 -8.75 -7.58
C ASP A 18 -9.42 -9.42 -8.38
N GLY A 19 -9.28 -10.72 -8.22
CA GLY A 19 -8.24 -11.48 -8.90
C GLY A 19 -8.57 -11.72 -10.37
N GLN A 20 -7.51 -11.82 -11.19
CA GLN A 20 -7.63 -12.09 -12.62
C GLN A 20 -7.50 -13.59 -12.88
N GLY A 21 -8.53 -14.38 -12.52
CA GLY A 21 -8.60 -15.79 -12.91
C GLY A 21 -9.48 -16.65 -12.02
N PRO A 22 -9.85 -17.86 -12.48
CA PRO A 22 -10.80 -18.72 -11.77
C PRO A 22 -10.26 -19.27 -10.44
N ALA A 23 -8.93 -19.28 -10.26
CA ALA A 23 -8.29 -19.77 -9.03
C ALA A 23 -7.97 -18.64 -8.04
N VAL A 24 -8.01 -17.37 -8.46
CA VAL A 24 -7.63 -16.22 -7.64
C VAL A 24 -8.81 -15.28 -7.55
N ALA A 25 -9.47 -15.28 -6.41
CA ALA A 25 -10.63 -14.43 -6.17
C ALA A 25 -10.22 -13.00 -5.82
N ALA A 26 -9.09 -12.82 -5.14
CA ALA A 26 -8.60 -11.51 -4.75
C ALA A 26 -7.07 -11.44 -4.76
N GLU A 27 -6.55 -10.24 -5.03
CA GLU A 27 -5.14 -9.90 -4.96
C GLU A 27 -4.93 -8.70 -4.04
N GLU A 28 -3.90 -8.79 -3.20
CA GLU A 28 -3.45 -7.72 -2.32
C GLU A 28 -2.07 -7.23 -2.75
N LEU A 29 -1.92 -5.91 -2.80
CA LEU A 29 -0.61 -5.24 -2.85
C LEU A 29 -0.44 -4.37 -1.61
N LEU A 30 0.67 -4.56 -0.91
CA LEU A 30 1.07 -3.77 0.25
C LEU A 30 2.35 -3.00 -0.08
N PHE A 31 2.26 -1.68 -0.15
CA PHE A 31 3.41 -0.79 -0.29
C PHE A 31 3.81 -0.29 1.10
N VAL A 32 5.08 -0.41 1.46
CA VAL A 32 5.61 0.06 2.74
C VAL A 32 6.72 1.07 2.47
N GLY A 33 6.64 2.20 3.16
CA GLY A 33 7.53 3.31 2.93
C GLY A 33 7.56 4.30 4.07
N GLN A 34 8.43 5.28 3.94
CA GLN A 34 8.52 6.40 4.88
C GLN A 34 7.83 7.62 4.29
N LEU A 35 7.26 8.46 5.13
CA LEU A 35 6.82 9.78 4.73
C LEU A 35 7.99 10.52 4.07
N LYS A 36 7.71 11.17 2.95
CA LYS A 36 8.70 12.02 2.28
C LYS A 36 9.11 13.17 3.22
N ASP A 37 10.37 13.58 3.16
CA ASP A 37 10.88 14.66 3.99
C ASP A 37 9.98 15.92 3.94
N GLY A 38 9.70 16.46 5.11
CA GLY A 38 8.82 17.63 5.29
C GLY A 38 7.31 17.33 5.23
N GLN A 39 6.90 16.08 4.96
CA GLN A 39 5.50 15.69 5.04
C GLN A 39 5.06 15.47 6.49
N PRO A 40 3.87 15.95 6.88
CA PRO A 40 3.36 15.75 8.24
C PRO A 40 2.99 14.28 8.48
N ALA A 41 3.09 13.85 9.73
CA ALA A 41 2.53 12.57 10.18
C ALA A 41 1.00 12.55 10.00
N MET A 42 0.41 11.35 10.10
CA MET A 42 -1.05 11.22 10.10
C MET A 42 -1.64 11.91 11.32
N ASP A 43 -2.87 12.41 11.17
CA ASP A 43 -3.65 12.96 12.27
C ASP A 43 -4.36 11.81 12.99
N CYS A 44 -3.82 11.39 14.14
CA CYS A 44 -4.34 10.25 14.89
C CYS A 44 -5.18 10.74 16.08
N SER A 45 -6.41 10.25 16.20
CA SER A 45 -7.27 10.47 17.35
C SER A 45 -6.93 9.52 18.50
N ASP A 46 -7.40 9.86 19.71
CA ASP A 46 -7.18 9.09 20.93
C ASP A 46 -7.78 7.67 20.89
N ASP A 47 -8.70 7.41 19.96
CA ASP A 47 -9.28 6.08 19.69
C ASP A 47 -8.40 5.21 18.76
N GLY A 48 -7.25 5.73 18.32
CA GLY A 48 -6.30 5.05 17.45
C GLY A 48 -6.61 5.12 15.95
N ARG A 49 -7.66 5.85 15.54
CA ARG A 49 -7.93 6.11 14.12
C ARG A 49 -6.98 7.19 13.62
N CYS A 50 -6.31 6.92 12.50
CA CYS A 50 -5.39 7.87 11.87
C CYS A 50 -5.91 8.27 10.49
N ASP A 51 -6.05 9.57 10.27
CA ASP A 51 -6.41 10.16 8.98
C ASP A 51 -5.19 10.84 8.34
N PRO A 52 -4.92 10.65 7.04
CA PRO A 52 -3.79 11.30 6.39
C PRO A 52 -4.03 12.80 6.21
N ARG A 53 -2.99 13.60 6.45
CA ARG A 53 -3.00 15.04 6.13
C ARG A 53 -2.68 15.24 4.66
N LEU A 54 -3.59 15.86 3.91
CA LEU A 54 -3.48 16.03 2.47
C LEU A 54 -2.84 17.38 2.06
N PRO A 55 -2.08 17.42 0.96
CA PRO A 55 -1.53 16.28 0.21
C PRO A 55 -0.41 15.59 1.01
N THR A 56 -0.18 14.30 0.78
CA THR A 56 0.97 13.58 1.37
C THR A 56 1.63 12.64 0.37
N ALA A 57 2.90 12.33 0.63
CA ALA A 57 3.70 11.45 -0.20
C ALA A 57 4.61 10.55 0.64
N LEU A 58 4.84 9.35 0.13
CA LEU A 58 5.64 8.30 0.73
C LEU A 58 6.74 7.86 -0.22
N ILE A 59 7.94 7.64 0.30
CA ILE A 59 9.02 6.96 -0.41
C ILE A 59 8.93 5.47 -0.09
N VAL A 60 8.60 4.67 -1.10
CA VAL A 60 8.42 3.22 -0.97
C VAL A 60 9.78 2.53 -0.98
N SER A 61 9.99 1.64 -0.01
CA SER A 61 11.19 0.80 0.08
C SER A 61 10.88 -0.70 -0.06
N THR A 62 9.62 -1.09 0.10
CA THR A 62 9.21 -2.49 0.11
C THR A 62 7.81 -2.64 -0.46
N VAL A 63 7.61 -3.70 -1.25
CA VAL A 63 6.29 -4.11 -1.75
C VAL A 63 6.09 -5.58 -1.40
N ALA A 64 4.91 -5.93 -0.90
CA ALA A 64 4.48 -7.30 -0.73
C ALA A 64 3.21 -7.59 -1.54
N GLY A 65 3.12 -8.81 -2.07
CA GLY A 65 1.95 -9.28 -2.81
C GLY A 65 1.40 -10.58 -2.22
N SER A 66 0.07 -10.67 -2.14
CA SER A 66 -0.66 -11.87 -1.69
C SER A 66 -1.81 -12.16 -2.64
N ARG A 67 -2.16 -13.45 -2.79
CA ARG A 67 -3.28 -13.91 -3.63
C ARG A 67 -4.17 -14.83 -2.81
N TYR A 68 -5.47 -14.71 -2.99
CA TYR A 68 -6.48 -15.41 -2.19
C TYR A 68 -7.45 -16.21 -3.06
N ASP A 69 -7.91 -17.35 -2.54
CA ASP A 69 -9.00 -18.13 -3.12
C ASP A 69 -10.38 -17.51 -2.79
N ASP A 70 -11.44 -18.12 -3.30
CA ASP A 70 -12.84 -17.71 -3.08
C ASP A 70 -13.31 -17.82 -1.63
N ARG A 71 -12.59 -18.57 -0.79
CA ARG A 71 -12.82 -18.68 0.65
C ARG A 71 -11.98 -17.68 1.44
N GLY A 72 -11.20 -16.83 0.76
CA GLY A 72 -10.29 -15.86 1.37
C GLY A 72 -9.02 -16.49 1.95
N LEU A 73 -8.69 -17.73 1.58
CA LEU A 73 -7.47 -18.40 2.01
C LEU A 73 -6.30 -18.01 1.11
N ILE A 74 -5.13 -17.88 1.71
CA ILE A 74 -3.93 -17.52 0.96
C ILE A 74 -3.49 -18.69 0.06
N LEU A 75 -3.28 -18.39 -1.22
CA LEU A 75 -2.89 -19.38 -2.23
C LEU A 75 -1.40 -19.73 -2.17
N GLU A 76 -0.58 -18.75 -1.79
CA GLU A 76 0.88 -18.88 -1.67
C GLU A 76 1.40 -17.96 -0.58
N LEU A 77 2.61 -18.23 -0.07
CA LEU A 77 3.24 -17.34 0.89
C LEU A 77 3.40 -15.93 0.31
N PRO A 78 3.15 -14.85 1.09
CA PRO A 78 3.31 -13.49 0.61
C PRO A 78 4.72 -13.25 0.11
N ARG A 79 4.84 -12.75 -1.11
CA ARG A 79 6.13 -12.44 -1.71
C ARG A 79 6.49 -11.00 -1.39
N THR A 80 7.60 -10.80 -0.70
CA THR A 80 8.09 -9.47 -0.34
C THR A 80 9.32 -9.13 -1.16
N HIS A 81 9.34 -7.91 -1.70
CA HIS A 81 10.39 -7.40 -2.55
C HIS A 81 10.91 -6.06 -1.99
N LEU A 82 12.23 -5.93 -1.92
CA LEU A 82 12.85 -4.61 -1.86
C LEU A 82 12.53 -3.88 -3.17
N ALA A 83 12.07 -2.64 -3.06
CA ALA A 83 11.66 -1.84 -4.19
C ALA A 83 12.03 -0.37 -3.98
N ARG A 84 12.00 0.43 -5.04
CA ARG A 84 12.07 1.88 -4.98
C ARG A 84 10.84 2.43 -5.69
N GLY A 85 10.19 3.39 -5.06
CA GLY A 85 8.94 3.90 -5.58
C GLY A 85 8.39 5.06 -4.77
N THR A 86 7.17 5.45 -5.08
CA THR A 86 6.46 6.52 -4.38
C THR A 86 4.98 6.20 -4.30
N CYS A 87 4.35 6.56 -3.19
CA CYS A 87 2.90 6.70 -3.12
C CYS A 87 2.55 8.17 -2.92
N THR A 88 1.57 8.68 -3.67
CA THR A 88 1.04 10.04 -3.55
C THR A 88 -0.45 9.99 -3.22
N LEU A 89 -0.86 10.80 -2.25
CA LEU A 89 -2.25 10.98 -1.86
C LEU A 89 -2.64 12.44 -2.04
N GLN A 90 -3.49 12.70 -3.03
CA GLN A 90 -3.99 14.03 -3.37
C GLN A 90 -5.47 13.94 -3.72
N GLU A 91 -6.29 14.88 -3.22
CA GLU A 91 -7.74 14.92 -3.51
C GLU A 91 -8.46 13.59 -3.28
N ALA A 92 -8.08 12.88 -2.21
CA ALA A 92 -8.56 11.53 -1.88
C ALA A 92 -8.25 10.45 -2.92
N ARG A 93 -7.36 10.70 -3.88
CA ARG A 93 -6.81 9.69 -4.80
C ARG A 93 -5.43 9.26 -4.32
N LEU A 94 -5.28 7.96 -4.07
CA LEU A 94 -4.00 7.34 -3.75
C LEU A 94 -3.46 6.65 -5.00
N HIS A 95 -2.23 6.97 -5.37
CA HIS A 95 -1.51 6.30 -6.44
C HIS A 95 -0.16 5.83 -5.93
N CYS A 96 0.18 4.57 -6.16
CA CYS A 96 1.45 3.98 -5.78
C CYS A 96 2.11 3.35 -7.00
N GLU A 97 3.38 3.64 -7.18
CA GLU A 97 4.24 3.00 -8.17
C GLU A 97 5.56 2.59 -7.52
N ALA A 98 6.06 1.40 -7.84
CA ALA A 98 7.35 0.93 -7.37
C ALA A 98 7.96 -0.09 -8.34
N HIS A 99 9.28 -0.16 -8.35
CA HIS A 99 10.03 -1.12 -9.16
C HIS A 99 11.20 -1.71 -8.37
N ASN A 100 11.71 -2.85 -8.81
CA ASN A 100 12.92 -3.46 -8.25
C ASN A 100 14.01 -3.70 -9.31
N PRO A 101 15.27 -3.91 -8.92
CA PRO A 101 16.38 -4.13 -9.87
C PRO A 101 16.26 -5.40 -10.71
N THR A 102 15.43 -6.36 -10.29
CA THR A 102 15.20 -7.62 -11.02
C THR A 102 14.09 -7.52 -12.07
N GLY A 103 13.56 -6.32 -12.33
CA GLY A 103 12.53 -6.06 -13.33
C GLY A 103 11.08 -6.18 -12.83
N GLY A 104 10.87 -6.37 -11.53
CA GLY A 104 9.55 -6.31 -10.91
C GLY A 104 9.02 -4.87 -10.93
N SER A 105 7.73 -4.73 -11.23
CA SER A 105 7.02 -3.45 -11.29
C SER A 105 5.63 -3.61 -10.69
N TRP A 106 5.22 -2.64 -9.87
CA TRP A 106 3.93 -2.63 -9.20
C TRP A 106 3.31 -1.24 -9.34
N VAL A 107 2.04 -1.21 -9.72
CA VAL A 107 1.23 -0.01 -9.79
C VAL A 107 -0.11 -0.31 -9.17
N ALA A 108 -0.60 0.59 -8.33
CA ALA A 108 -1.93 0.50 -7.76
C ALA A 108 -2.52 1.90 -7.57
N GLU A 109 -3.82 2.00 -7.80
CA GLU A 109 -4.57 3.24 -7.59
C GLU A 109 -5.91 2.95 -6.91
N ALA A 110 -6.34 3.88 -6.07
CA ALA A 110 -7.64 3.82 -5.41
C ALA A 110 -8.11 5.22 -5.02
N ARG A 111 -9.42 5.34 -4.80
CA ARG A 111 -10.01 6.50 -4.14
C ARG A 111 -10.29 6.16 -2.69
N MET A 112 -9.95 7.06 -1.77
CA MET A 112 -10.37 6.94 -0.38
C MET A 112 -11.88 7.21 -0.28
N PRO A 113 -12.60 6.45 0.56
CA PRO A 113 -14.02 6.66 0.82
C PRO A 113 -14.29 7.99 1.54
#